data_AF-A0A090RRN7-F1
#
_entry.id   AF-A0A090RRN7-F1
#
_cell.length_a   1.000
_cell.length_b   1.000
_cell.length_c   1.000
_cell.angle_alpha   90.00
_cell.angle_beta   90.00
_cell.angle_gamma   90.00
#
_symmetry.space_group_name_H-M   'P 1'
#
loop_
_entity.id
_entity.type
_entity.pdbx_description
1 polymer ?
#
loop_
_entity_poly.entity_id
_entity_poly.type
_entity_poly.pdbx_seq_one_letter_code
_entity_poly.pdbx_strand_id
1 'polypeptide(L)'
;MSNGANKTLDEQEMTIKDLVNTPLKKAALLMFILTNIGMVAVPAALAAYGGALGWSAGEVASASGIGFAVNEVVLIASALLLGKPIVALVKSKIKNRFGKKK
;
A
#
# COMPACT_ATOMS: atom_id res chain seq x y z
N MET A 1 43.62 11.24 15.51
CA MET A 1 42.88 9.96 15.53
C MET A 1 41.40 10.29 15.62
N SER A 2 40.68 10.23 14.49
CA SER A 2 39.27 10.62 14.39
C SER A 2 38.49 9.56 13.62
N ASN A 3 37.21 9.42 13.98
CA ASN A 3 36.13 8.67 13.31
C ASN A 3 36.04 7.15 13.47
N GLY A 4 35.93 6.67 14.71
CA GLY A 4 35.43 5.33 15.02
C GLY A 4 33.96 5.25 15.47
N ALA A 5 33.30 6.38 15.78
CA ALA A 5 32.03 6.37 16.53
C ALA A 5 30.80 6.90 15.77
N ASN A 6 30.91 7.19 14.47
CA ASN A 6 29.79 7.72 13.68
C ASN A 6 29.55 6.95 12.39
N LYS A 7 29.45 5.63 12.50
CA LYS A 7 28.88 4.78 11.45
C LYS A 7 27.60 4.13 11.99
N THR A 8 26.52 4.44 11.27
CA THR A 8 25.32 3.62 11.05
C THR A 8 24.29 3.53 12.18
N LEU A 9 23.56 4.63 12.42
CA LEU A 9 22.12 4.53 12.70
C LEU A 9 21.27 4.74 11.43
N ASP A 10 21.87 5.13 10.30
CA ASP A 10 21.18 5.53 9.06
C ASP A 10 21.08 4.43 7.98
N GLU A 11 21.59 3.21 8.22
CA GLU A 11 21.55 2.10 7.26
C GLU A 11 21.16 0.77 7.91
N GLN A 12 20.21 0.77 8.85
CA GLN A 12 19.51 -0.50 9.09
C GLN A 12 18.74 -0.84 7.81
N GLU A 13 19.19 -1.88 7.11
CA GLU A 13 18.52 -2.45 5.95
C GLU A 13 17.14 -2.95 6.39
N MET A 14 16.15 -2.05 6.39
CA MET A 14 14.80 -2.37 6.81
C MET A 14 14.20 -3.39 5.85
N THR A 15 13.82 -4.53 6.41
CA THR A 15 13.23 -5.64 5.66
C THR A 15 11.72 -5.71 5.86
N ILE A 16 11.04 -6.45 4.99
CA ILE A 16 9.60 -6.69 5.13
C ILE A 16 9.29 -7.35 6.49
N LYS A 17 10.23 -8.11 7.07
CA LYS A 17 10.10 -8.73 8.40
C LYS A 17 9.84 -7.70 9.50
N ASP A 18 10.45 -6.52 9.39
CA ASP A 18 10.30 -5.43 10.37
C ASP A 18 8.92 -4.76 10.26
N LEU A 19 8.33 -4.78 9.05
CA LEU A 19 6.95 -4.33 8.83
C LEU A 19 5.92 -5.30 9.40
N VAL A 20 6.19 -6.59 9.38
CA VAL A 20 5.21 -7.63 9.69
C VAL A 20 5.47 -8.33 11.03
N ASN A 21 6.09 -7.61 11.96
CA ASN A 21 6.55 -8.17 13.23
C ASN A 21 5.41 -8.62 14.17
N THR A 22 4.16 -8.24 13.89
CA THR A 22 2.97 -8.70 14.63
C THR A 22 1.89 -9.24 13.67
N PRO A 23 0.99 -10.12 14.13
CA PRO A 23 -0.15 -10.58 13.34
C PRO A 23 -1.02 -9.43 12.81
N LEU A 24 -1.24 -8.41 13.63
CA LEU A 24 -1.99 -7.21 13.23
C LEU A 24 -1.33 -6.49 12.05
N LYS A 25 0.00 -6.31 12.08
CA LYS A 25 0.71 -5.64 11.00
C LYS A 25 0.84 -6.52 9.74
N LYS A 26 0.88 -7.85 9.88
CA LYS A 26 0.75 -8.78 8.74
C LYS A 26 -0.58 -8.56 8.03
N ALA A 27 -1.67 -8.55 8.78
CA ALA A 27 -3.00 -8.29 8.24
C ALA A 27 -3.08 -6.89 7.61
N ALA A 28 -2.57 -5.86 8.29
CA ALA A 28 -2.54 -4.50 7.75
C ALA A 28 -1.73 -4.42 6.44
N LEU A 29 -0.57 -5.08 6.34
CA LEU A 29 0.22 -5.10 5.10
C LEU A 29 -0.53 -5.79 3.97
N LEU A 30 -1.17 -6.92 4.26
CA LEU A 30 -1.99 -7.64 3.29
C LEU A 30 -3.15 -6.76 2.82
N MET A 31 -3.90 -6.16 3.74
CA MET A 31 -5.01 -5.26 3.42
C MET A 31 -4.52 -4.05 2.61
N PHE A 32 -3.38 -3.46 2.96
CA PHE A 32 -2.77 -2.36 2.22
C PHE A 32 -2.43 -2.75 0.77
N ILE A 33 -1.89 -3.95 0.55
CA ILE A 33 -1.60 -4.45 -0.81
C ILE A 33 -2.91 -4.70 -1.56
N LEU A 34 -3.88 -5.35 -0.92
CA LEU A 34 -5.18 -5.67 -1.53
C LEU A 34 -5.94 -4.41 -1.92
N THR A 35 -5.93 -3.36 -1.10
CA THR A 35 -6.61 -2.10 -1.42
C THR A 35 -5.94 -1.35 -2.57
N ASN A 36 -4.61 -1.44 -2.71
CA ASN A 36 -3.90 -0.89 -3.87
C ASN A 36 -4.26 -1.61 -5.18
N ILE A 37 -4.39 -2.95 -5.15
CA ILE A 37 -4.84 -3.73 -6.30
C ILE A 37 -6.34 -3.46 -6.58
N GLY A 38 -7.13 -3.41 -5.52
CA GLY A 38 -8.58 -3.23 -5.54
C GLY A 38 -9.01 -1.93 -6.21
N MET A 39 -8.26 -0.84 -6.03
CA MET A 39 -8.55 0.44 -6.71
C MET A 39 -8.64 0.33 -8.23
N VAL A 40 -7.89 -0.58 -8.84
CA VAL A 40 -7.90 -0.78 -10.30
C VAL A 40 -8.83 -1.93 -10.69
N ALA A 41 -8.77 -3.03 -9.96
CA ALA A 41 -9.53 -4.23 -10.31
C ALA A 41 -11.04 -4.09 -10.06
N VAL A 42 -11.45 -3.40 -8.99
CA VAL A 42 -12.86 -3.31 -8.57
C VAL A 42 -13.73 -2.53 -9.57
N PRO A 43 -13.34 -1.33 -10.05
CA PRO A 43 -14.14 -0.63 -11.06
C PRO A 43 -14.26 -1.42 -12.36
N ALA A 44 -13.19 -2.08 -12.81
CA ALA A 44 -13.21 -2.88 -14.03
C ALA A 44 -14.14 -4.10 -13.89
N ALA A 45 -14.06 -4.79 -12.75
CA ALA A 45 -14.93 -5.93 -12.46
C ALA A 45 -16.40 -5.52 -12.31
N LEU A 46 -16.68 -4.39 -11.62
CA LEU A 46 -18.04 -3.85 -11.48
C LEU A 46 -18.62 -3.38 -12.82
N ALA A 47 -17.80 -2.81 -13.70
CA ALA A 47 -18.25 -2.45 -15.04
C ALA A 47 -18.60 -3.68 -15.88
N ALA A 48 -17.76 -4.71 -15.87
CA ALA A 48 -18.02 -5.96 -16.60
C ALA A 48 -19.25 -6.70 -16.05
N TYR A 49 -19.33 -6.85 -14.72
CA TYR A 49 -20.43 -7.53 -14.05
C TYR A 49 -21.74 -6.75 -14.14
N GLY A 50 -21.70 -5.44 -13.85
CA GLY A 50 -22.88 -4.57 -13.96
C GLY A 50 -23.39 -4.49 -15.39
N GLY A 51 -22.50 -4.44 -16.38
CA GLY A 51 -22.88 -4.52 -17.80
C GLY A 51 -23.60 -5.83 -18.14
N ALA A 52 -23.15 -6.96 -17.61
CA ALA A 52 -23.83 -8.26 -17.79
C ALA A 52 -25.21 -8.32 -17.11
N LEU A 53 -25.42 -7.54 -16.05
CA LEU A 53 -26.71 -7.41 -15.35
C LEU A 53 -27.60 -6.29 -15.90
N GLY A 54 -27.16 -5.56 -16.91
CA GLY A 54 -27.90 -4.44 -17.48
C GLY A 54 -27.92 -3.17 -16.60
N TRP A 55 -26.98 -3.03 -15.67
CA TRP A 55 -26.84 -1.80 -14.89
C TRP A 55 -26.53 -0.61 -15.79
N SER A 56 -27.16 0.51 -15.50
CA SER A 56 -26.80 1.79 -16.09
C SER A 56 -25.39 2.21 -15.67
N ALA A 57 -24.77 3.07 -16.47
CA ALA A 57 -23.46 3.64 -16.12
C ALA A 57 -23.48 4.38 -14.77
N GLY A 58 -24.61 5.01 -14.41
CA GLY A 58 -24.80 5.67 -13.13
C GLY A 58 -24.77 4.70 -11.94
N GLU A 59 -25.38 3.52 -12.09
CA GLU A 59 -25.36 2.48 -11.04
C GLU A 59 -23.96 1.88 -10.87
N VAL A 60 -23.26 1.58 -11.97
CA VAL A 60 -21.86 1.12 -11.93
C VAL A 60 -20.96 2.17 -11.28
N ALA A 61 -21.12 3.44 -11.65
CA ALA A 61 -20.35 4.55 -11.09
C ALA A 61 -20.62 4.74 -9.60
N SER A 62 -21.90 4.66 -9.18
CA SER A 62 -22.30 4.76 -7.79
C SER A 62 -21.71 3.61 -6.96
N ALA A 63 -21.87 2.37 -7.41
CA ALA A 63 -21.33 1.20 -6.73
C ALA A 63 -19.80 1.24 -6.64
N SER A 64 -19.13 1.65 -7.72
CA SER A 64 -17.67 1.81 -7.75
C SER A 64 -17.22 2.94 -6.81
N GLY A 65 -17.96 4.04 -6.73
CA GLY A 65 -17.68 5.17 -5.83
C GLY A 65 -17.81 4.79 -4.36
N ILE A 66 -18.84 4.03 -3.99
CA ILE A 66 -18.99 3.47 -2.63
C ILE A 66 -17.82 2.53 -2.32
N GLY A 67 -17.50 1.62 -3.26
CA GLY A 67 -16.37 0.71 -3.12
C GLY A 67 -15.04 1.44 -2.93
N PHE A 68 -14.82 2.54 -3.67
CA PHE A 68 -13.65 3.39 -3.54
C PHE A 68 -13.59 4.04 -2.15
N ALA A 69 -14.69 4.63 -1.66
CA ALA A 69 -14.72 5.25 -0.33
C ALA A 69 -14.38 4.25 0.79
N VAL A 70 -14.95 3.03 0.74
CA VAL A 70 -14.63 1.96 1.70
C VAL A 70 -13.16 1.54 1.58
N ASN A 71 -12.67 1.39 0.35
CA ASN A 71 -11.28 1.05 0.08
C ASN A 71 -10.30 2.07 0.67
N GLU A 72 -10.59 3.37 0.54
CA GLU A 72 -9.75 4.45 1.08
C GLU A 72 -9.69 4.42 2.61
N VAL A 73 -10.82 4.16 3.29
CA VAL A 73 -10.83 4.01 4.75
C VAL A 73 -9.92 2.86 5.19
N VAL A 74 -10.02 1.71 4.51
CA VAL A 74 -9.18 0.55 4.81
C VAL A 74 -7.72 0.81 4.47
N LEU A 75 -7.43 1.50 3.37
CA LEU A 75 -6.08 1.88 2.95
C LEU A 75 -5.43 2.79 3.99
N ILE A 76 -6.12 3.84 4.43
CA ILE A 76 -5.62 4.78 5.45
C ILE A 76 -5.43 4.07 6.79
N ALA A 77 -6.41 3.28 7.24
CA ALA A 77 -6.30 2.53 8.49
C ALA A 77 -5.10 1.56 8.45
N SER A 78 -4.92 0.84 7.35
CA SER A 78 -3.78 -0.07 7.16
C SER A 78 -2.44 0.68 7.14
N ALA A 79 -2.38 1.82 6.46
CA ALA A 79 -1.19 2.66 6.43
C ALA A 79 -0.83 3.21 7.82
N LEU A 80 -1.81 3.64 8.61
CA LEU A 80 -1.60 4.11 9.99
C LEU A 80 -1.08 3.00 10.90
N LEU A 81 -1.61 1.77 10.78
CA LEU A 81 -1.14 0.61 11.53
C LEU A 81 0.28 0.18 11.15
N LEU A 82 0.66 0.35 9.89
CA LEU A 82 2.00 0.03 9.39
C LEU A 82 3.02 1.13 9.74
N GLY A 83 2.56 2.37 9.90
CA GLY A 83 3.31 3.49 10.46
C GLY A 83 4.51 3.96 9.63
N LYS A 84 5.41 4.73 10.25
CA LYS A 84 6.67 5.22 9.65
C LYS A 84 7.51 4.13 8.94
N PRO A 85 7.56 2.88 9.44
CA PRO A 85 8.31 1.82 8.77
C PRO A 85 7.92 1.59 7.32
N ILE A 86 6.64 1.71 6.94
CA ILE A 86 6.25 1.41 5.55
C ILE A 86 6.70 2.49 4.59
N VAL A 87 6.61 3.75 5.02
CA VAL A 87 7.10 4.90 4.27
C VAL A 87 8.61 4.80 4.07
N ALA A 88 9.35 4.43 5.13
CA ALA A 88 10.80 4.24 5.04
C ALA A 88 11.18 3.07 4.12
N LEU A 89 10.44 1.95 4.16
CA LEU A 89 10.69 0.80 3.30
C LEU A 89 10.36 1.08 1.83
N VAL A 90 9.26 1.77 1.55
CA VAL A 90 8.90 2.24 0.20
C VAL A 90 9.95 3.22 -0.31
N LYS A 91 10.34 4.22 0.50
CA LYS A 91 11.38 5.20 0.15
C LYS A 91 12.73 4.53 -0.11
N SER A 92 13.11 3.55 0.70
CA SER A 92 14.34 2.77 0.53
C SER A 92 14.29 1.94 -0.77
N LYS A 93 13.18 1.24 -1.05
CA LYS A 93 13.04 0.50 -2.32
C LYS A 93 13.04 1.39 -3.55
N ILE A 94 12.36 2.55 -3.52
CA ILE A 94 12.37 3.53 -4.61
C ILE A 94 13.80 4.07 -4.81
N LYS A 95 14.48 4.48 -3.74
CA LYS A 95 15.88 4.95 -3.81
C LYS A 95 16.82 3.88 -4.35
N ASN A 96 16.64 2.62 -3.96
CA ASN A 96 17.50 1.52 -4.44
C ASN A 96 17.20 1.12 -5.89
N ARG A 97 15.95 1.27 -6.35
CA ARG A 97 15.53 0.94 -7.73
C ARG A 97 15.79 2.07 -8.72
N PHE A 98 15.62 3.32 -8.30
CA PHE A 98 15.67 4.51 -9.18
C PHE A 98 16.81 5.48 -8.83
N GLY A 99 17.37 5.41 -7.63
CA GLY A 99 18.47 6.26 -7.16
C GLY A 99 19.86 5.73 -7.51
N LYS A 100 19.97 4.57 -8.19
CA LYS A 100 21.20 4.20 -8.91
C LYS A 100 21.34 5.09 -10.15
N LYS A 101 21.73 6.35 -9.96
CA LYS A 101 22.50 7.05 -10.99
C LYS A 101 23.93 6.51 -10.90
N LYS A 102 24.48 6.15 -12.07
CA LYS A 102 25.91 5.85 -12.25
C LYS A 102 26.77 6.94 -11.60
#